data_AF-A0A0P0P4M4-F1
#
_entry.id   AF-A0A0P0P4M4-F1
#
_cell.length_a   1.000
_cell.length_b   1.000
_cell.length_c   1.000
_cell.angle_alpha   90.00
_cell.angle_beta   90.00
_cell.angle_gamma   90.00
#
_symmetry.space_group_name_H-M   'P 1'
#
loop_
_entity.id
_entity.type
_entity.pdbx_description
1 polymer ?
#
loop_
_entity_poly.entity_id
_entity_poly.type
_entity_poly.pdbx_seq_one_letter_code
_entity_poly.pdbx_strand_id
1 'polypeptide(L)'
;MKRAFDVAASCAGLMVLLVPLLVLWVLVRLTSPGPALYWSQRVGRCSTLFVMPKFRTMRTDTPEVATHLLADPDHWLTPIGATLRRLSLDELPQLWSVFVGHMSLVGPRPALFNQDDLIAARRQAGVDSLRPGVTGWAQINGRDELSIPDKVALDAEYLARRSFGFDLMILARTVLPVLTGQGVTR
;
A
#
# COMPACT_ATOMS: atom_id res chain seq x y z
N MET A 1 9.36 19.34 -7.15
CA MET A 1 8.20 19.65 -6.27
C MET A 1 7.62 18.41 -5.60
N LYS A 2 7.05 17.44 -6.35
CA LYS A 2 6.42 16.22 -5.78
C LYS A 2 7.24 15.53 -4.68
N ARG A 3 8.53 15.27 -4.92
CA ARG A 3 9.38 14.59 -3.93
C ARG A 3 9.55 15.36 -2.61
N ALA A 4 9.70 16.68 -2.67
CA ALA A 4 9.82 17.50 -1.48
C ALA A 4 8.52 17.48 -0.66
N PHE A 5 7.37 17.53 -1.35
CA PHE A 5 6.06 17.37 -0.72
C PHE A 5 5.92 15.98 -0.07
N ASP A 6 6.26 14.89 -0.79
CA ASP A 6 6.21 13.53 -0.25
C ASP A 6 7.02 13.41 1.06
N VAL A 7 8.25 13.94 1.08
CA VAL A 7 9.12 13.91 2.28
C VAL A 7 8.52 14.75 3.41
N ALA A 8 8.10 15.98 3.14
CA ALA A 8 7.55 16.86 4.16
C ALA A 8 6.26 16.30 4.77
N ALA A 9 5.33 15.83 3.93
CA ALA A 9 4.04 15.29 4.37
C ALA A 9 4.20 13.91 5.06
N SER A 10 5.09 13.03 4.58
CA SER A 10 5.36 11.77 5.29
C SER A 10 6.06 11.99 6.63
N CYS A 11 6.99 12.94 6.72
CA CYS A 11 7.64 13.32 7.98
C CYS A 11 6.62 13.87 8.97
N ALA A 12 5.78 14.84 8.56
CA ALA A 12 4.72 15.38 9.39
C ALA A 12 3.72 14.29 9.83
N GLY A 13 3.32 13.41 8.91
CA GLY A 13 2.45 12.27 9.20
C GLY A 13 3.06 11.32 10.23
N LEU A 14 4.34 10.97 10.09
CA LEU A 14 5.05 10.11 11.06
C LEU A 14 5.15 10.77 12.44
N MET A 15 5.38 12.07 12.52
CA MET A 15 5.40 12.80 13.80
C MET A 15 4.03 12.81 14.48
N VAL A 16 2.97 13.15 13.73
CA VAL A 16 1.59 13.21 14.26
C VAL A 16 1.11 11.81 14.68
N LEU A 17 1.45 10.79 13.89
CA LEU A 17 1.02 9.42 14.12
C LEU A 17 1.94 8.63 15.05
N LEU A 18 2.98 9.24 15.64
CA LEU A 18 3.95 8.53 16.46
C LEU A 18 3.30 7.76 17.61
N VAL A 19 2.41 8.42 18.36
CA VAL A 19 1.69 7.79 19.49
C VAL A 19 0.73 6.70 19.00
N PRO A 20 -0.17 6.95 18.02
CA PRO A 20 -0.99 5.88 17.42
C PRO A 20 -0.19 4.69 16.90
N LEU A 21 0.93 4.91 16.20
CA LEU A 21 1.79 3.85 15.67
C LEU A 21 2.39 3.00 16.81
N LEU A 22 2.81 3.63 17.92
CA LEU A 22 3.30 2.92 19.09
C LEU A 22 2.21 2.07 19.74
N VAL A 23 0.98 2.60 19.87
CA VAL A 23 -0.16 1.85 20.40
C VAL A 23 -0.47 0.65 19.51
N LEU A 24 -0.56 0.84 18.19
CA LEU A 24 -0.78 -0.25 17.23
C LEU A 24 0.33 -1.30 17.29
N TRP A 25 1.59 -0.87 17.42
CA TRP A 25 2.73 -1.77 17.57
C TRP A 25 2.57 -2.66 18.81
N VAL A 26 2.21 -2.07 19.97
CA VAL A 26 1.98 -2.82 21.21
C VAL A 26 0.82 -3.79 21.05
N LEU A 27 -0.31 -3.36 20.48
CA LEU A 27 -1.47 -4.22 20.26
C LEU A 27 -1.15 -5.42 19.37
N VAL A 28 -0.38 -5.22 18.30
CA VAL A 28 0.08 -6.31 17.43
C VAL A 28 0.99 -7.27 18.18
N ARG A 29 1.94 -6.75 18.99
CA ARG A 29 2.83 -7.59 19.82
C ARG A 29 2.10 -8.44 20.86
N LEU A 30 1.00 -7.92 21.41
CA LEU A 30 0.19 -8.63 22.41
C LEU A 30 -0.72 -9.69 21.79
N THR A 31 -1.05 -9.56 20.50
CA THR A 31 -2.04 -10.44 19.83
C THR A 31 -1.42 -11.37 18.78
N SER A 32 -0.13 -11.25 18.50
CA SER A 32 0.58 -12.06 17.51
C SER A 32 2.01 -12.38 17.95
N PRO A 33 2.49 -13.63 17.77
CA PRO A 33 3.89 -13.95 18.02
C PRO A 33 4.81 -13.24 17.00
N GLY A 34 6.02 -12.88 17.45
CA GLY A 34 7.06 -12.32 16.59
C GLY A 34 7.04 -10.78 16.43
N PRO A 35 7.70 -10.25 15.39
CA PRO A 35 7.78 -8.80 15.17
C PRO A 35 6.43 -8.19 14.79
N ALA A 36 6.11 -7.01 15.32
CA ALA A 36 4.89 -6.28 14.94
C ALA A 36 4.93 -5.74 13.52
N LEU A 37 6.12 -5.47 12.98
CA LEU A 37 6.28 -5.12 11.58
C LEU A 37 6.54 -6.37 10.74
N TYR A 38 5.81 -6.47 9.64
CA TYR A 38 6.04 -7.41 8.56
C TYR A 38 6.64 -6.65 7.37
N TRP A 39 7.72 -7.19 6.79
CA TRP A 39 8.45 -6.57 5.68
C TRP A 39 8.12 -7.33 4.39
N SER A 40 7.17 -6.79 3.62
CA SER A 40 6.71 -7.42 2.38
C SER A 40 7.63 -7.04 1.23
N GLN A 41 8.15 -8.02 0.48
CA GLN A 41 8.88 -7.77 -0.76
C GLN A 41 7.93 -7.28 -1.86
N ARG A 42 8.29 -6.16 -2.48
CA ARG A 42 7.44 -5.44 -3.44
C ARG A 42 8.24 -4.90 -4.60
N VAL A 43 7.54 -4.67 -5.71
CA VAL A 43 8.12 -4.09 -6.92
C VAL A 43 8.02 -2.57 -6.88
N GLY A 44 9.20 -1.93 -6.96
CA GLY A 44 9.39 -0.49 -6.95
C GLY A 44 9.57 0.09 -8.35
N ARG A 45 10.14 1.30 -8.38
CA ARG A 45 10.46 2.02 -9.63
C ARG A 45 11.47 1.24 -10.46
N CYS A 46 11.33 1.26 -11.78
CA CYS A 46 12.13 0.50 -12.74
C CYS A 46 12.13 -1.01 -12.44
N SER A 47 11.04 -1.52 -11.87
CA SER A 47 10.87 -2.90 -11.45
C SER A 47 11.91 -3.41 -10.44
N THR A 48 12.56 -2.51 -9.68
CA THR A 48 13.51 -2.91 -8.63
C THR A 48 12.78 -3.32 -7.36
N LEU A 49 13.21 -4.40 -6.70
CA LEU A 49 12.61 -4.84 -5.45
C LEU A 49 12.93 -3.87 -4.29
N PHE A 50 11.96 -3.69 -3.41
CA PHE A 50 12.14 -3.01 -2.12
C PHE A 50 11.31 -3.70 -1.03
N VAL A 51 11.66 -3.45 0.23
CA VAL A 51 10.91 -3.95 1.39
C VAL A 51 9.91 -2.91 1.87
N MET A 52 8.65 -3.30 1.94
CA MET A 52 7.54 -2.44 2.34
C MET A 52 7.07 -2.83 3.76
N PRO A 53 7.24 -1.96 4.77
CA PRO A 53 6.80 -2.24 6.12
C PRO A 53 5.28 -2.13 6.23
N LYS A 54 4.69 -3.08 6.96
CA LYS A 54 3.28 -3.09 7.38
C LYS A 54 3.18 -3.59 8.81
N PHE A 55 2.11 -3.25 9.51
CA PHE A 55 1.78 -4.02 10.71
C PHE A 55 1.39 -5.44 10.33
N ARG A 56 1.82 -6.39 11.15
CA ARG A 56 1.47 -7.79 11.01
C ARG A 56 -0.02 -7.96 11.26
N THR A 57 -0.74 -8.41 10.24
CA THR A 57 -2.17 -8.74 10.31
C THR A 57 -2.45 -10.21 10.15
N MET A 58 -1.49 -10.96 9.60
CA MET A 58 -1.54 -12.41 9.40
C MET A 58 -0.59 -13.13 10.35
N ARG A 59 -0.87 -14.42 10.61
CA ARG A 59 -0.02 -15.32 11.40
C ARG A 59 1.36 -15.48 10.74
N THR A 60 2.34 -15.95 11.50
CA THR A 60 3.74 -16.04 11.06
C THR A 60 3.99 -17.15 10.05
N ASP A 61 3.09 -18.13 9.99
CA ASP A 61 3.10 -19.32 9.13
C ASP A 61 2.23 -19.16 7.87
N THR A 62 1.70 -17.97 7.61
CA THR A 62 0.88 -17.69 6.43
C THR A 62 1.72 -17.73 5.14
N PRO A 63 1.27 -18.43 4.07
CA PRO A 63 1.96 -18.44 2.78
C PRO A 63 2.12 -17.04 2.17
N GLU A 64 3.27 -16.77 1.53
CA GLU A 64 3.56 -15.47 0.89
C GLU A 64 2.92 -15.33 -0.51
N VAL A 65 1.60 -15.36 -0.56
CA VAL A 65 0.81 -15.15 -1.78
C VAL A 65 -0.13 -13.96 -1.62
N ALA A 66 -0.73 -13.50 -2.73
CA ALA A 66 -1.78 -12.49 -2.64
C ALA A 66 -2.96 -13.02 -1.82
N THR A 67 -3.57 -12.17 -0.99
CA THR A 67 -4.66 -12.58 -0.08
C THR A 67 -5.80 -13.30 -0.81
N HIS A 68 -6.18 -12.84 -2.00
CA HIS A 68 -7.25 -13.44 -2.80
C HIS A 68 -6.91 -14.83 -3.38
N LEU A 69 -5.67 -15.29 -3.25
CA LEU A 69 -5.23 -16.63 -3.64
C LEU A 69 -5.21 -17.62 -2.46
N LEU A 70 -5.47 -17.15 -1.23
CA LEU A 70 -5.58 -18.03 -0.07
C LEU A 70 -6.97 -18.68 -0.07
N ALA A 71 -7.02 -19.99 0.20
CA ALA A 71 -8.27 -20.75 0.26
C ALA A 71 -9.19 -20.29 1.41
N ASP A 72 -8.60 -19.94 2.55
CA ASP A 72 -9.29 -19.35 3.70
C ASP A 72 -8.42 -18.22 4.27
N PRO A 73 -8.59 -16.98 3.79
CA PRO A 73 -7.82 -15.84 4.27
C PRO A 73 -8.05 -15.53 5.76
N ASP A 74 -9.27 -15.78 6.26
CA ASP A 74 -9.69 -15.47 7.63
C ASP A 74 -8.97 -16.37 8.65
N HIS A 75 -8.71 -17.63 8.30
CA HIS A 75 -7.92 -18.56 9.11
C HIS A 75 -6.52 -18.01 9.46
N TRP A 76 -5.96 -17.22 8.54
CA TRP A 76 -4.61 -16.67 8.67
C TRP A 76 -4.57 -15.34 9.41
N LEU A 77 -5.71 -14.72 9.75
CA LEU A 77 -5.72 -13.43 10.42
C LEU A 77 -5.37 -13.57 11.91
N THR A 78 -4.67 -12.55 12.41
CA THR A 78 -4.50 -12.33 13.85
C THR A 78 -5.81 -11.78 14.45
N PRO A 79 -6.02 -11.84 15.79
CA PRO A 79 -7.27 -11.38 16.41
C PRO A 79 -7.68 -9.95 16.07
N ILE A 80 -6.70 -9.04 15.90
CA ILE A 80 -6.95 -7.65 15.49
C ILE A 80 -6.71 -7.40 13.99
N GLY A 81 -6.20 -8.40 13.26
CA GLY A 81 -5.75 -8.29 11.87
C GLY A 81 -6.85 -7.84 10.92
N ALA A 82 -8.05 -8.39 11.06
CA ALA A 82 -9.22 -7.99 10.27
C ALA A 82 -9.55 -6.50 10.43
N THR A 83 -9.50 -5.98 11.66
CA THR A 83 -9.78 -4.57 11.96
C THR A 83 -8.68 -3.66 11.43
N LEU A 84 -7.42 -4.04 11.58
CA LEU A 84 -6.29 -3.28 11.04
C LEU A 84 -6.40 -3.13 9.52
N ARG A 85 -6.73 -4.20 8.80
CA ARG A 85 -6.91 -4.18 7.33
C ARG A 85 -8.10 -3.36 6.89
N ARG A 86 -9.26 -3.57 7.52
CA ARG A 86 -10.50 -2.86 7.17
C ARG A 86 -10.34 -1.34 7.27
N LEU A 87 -9.64 -0.88 8.31
CA LEU A 87 -9.36 0.54 8.53
C LEU A 87 -8.05 1.00 7.88
N SER A 88 -7.37 0.13 7.13
CA SER A 88 -6.04 0.37 6.50
C SER A 88 -4.97 0.86 7.48
N LEU A 89 -5.13 0.57 8.78
CA LEU A 89 -4.17 0.93 9.83
C LEU A 89 -2.87 0.14 9.70
N ASP A 90 -2.92 -1.05 9.10
CA ASP A 90 -1.74 -1.88 8.86
C ASP A 90 -0.77 -1.27 7.85
N GLU A 91 -1.24 -0.35 7.01
CA GLU A 91 -0.46 0.30 5.96
C GLU A 91 0.23 1.60 6.42
N LEU A 92 -0.10 2.12 7.61
CA LEU A 92 0.53 3.35 8.13
C LEU A 92 2.07 3.32 8.19
N PRO A 93 2.75 2.19 8.52
CA PRO A 93 4.20 2.12 8.48
C PRO A 93 4.82 2.42 7.10
N GLN A 94 4.06 2.32 6.01
CA GLN A 94 4.55 2.63 4.66
C GLN A 94 4.93 4.10 4.47
N LEU A 95 4.48 5.01 5.35
CA LEU A 95 4.95 6.40 5.37
C LEU A 95 6.49 6.47 5.52
N TRP A 96 7.11 5.50 6.19
CA TRP A 96 8.56 5.37 6.22
C TRP A 96 9.15 5.15 4.82
N SER A 97 8.57 4.26 4.02
CA SER A 97 9.00 4.00 2.63
C SER A 97 8.83 5.22 1.73
N VAL A 98 7.84 6.07 2.00
CA VAL A 98 7.71 7.38 1.35
C VAL A 98 8.85 8.29 1.79
N PHE A 99 9.09 8.42 3.10
CA PHE A 99 10.14 9.27 3.64
C PHE A 99 11.53 8.92 3.08
N VAL A 100 11.91 7.63 3.05
CA VAL A 100 13.23 7.18 2.53
C VAL A 100 13.31 7.15 1.00
N GLY A 101 12.17 7.19 0.29
CA GLY A 101 12.12 7.43 -1.15
C GLY A 101 11.93 6.21 -2.05
N HIS A 102 11.61 5.05 -1.47
CA HIS A 102 11.15 3.88 -2.21
C HIS A 102 9.74 4.08 -2.77
N MET A 103 8.89 4.81 -2.04
CA MET A 103 7.51 5.11 -2.41
C MET A 103 7.26 6.62 -2.53
N SER A 104 6.07 6.94 -3.05
CA SER A 104 5.45 8.27 -3.12
C SER A 104 4.12 8.23 -2.35
N LEU A 105 3.56 9.37 -1.96
CA LEU A 105 2.20 9.38 -1.40
C LEU A 105 1.18 8.92 -2.45
N VAL A 106 1.34 9.40 -3.69
CA VAL A 106 0.48 9.07 -4.84
C VAL A 106 1.29 8.38 -5.93
N GLY A 107 0.81 7.22 -6.37
CA GLY A 107 1.39 6.39 -7.43
C GLY A 107 0.73 5.00 -7.51
N PRO A 108 1.11 4.16 -8.47
CA PRO A 108 0.58 2.80 -8.61
C PRO A 108 0.79 1.97 -7.33
N ARG A 109 -0.19 1.15 -6.92
CA ARG A 109 -0.02 0.27 -5.75
C ARG A 109 1.12 -0.72 -6.04
N PRO A 110 2.11 -0.88 -5.15
CA PRO A 110 3.25 -1.76 -5.41
C PRO A 110 2.79 -3.22 -5.54
N ALA A 111 3.13 -3.85 -6.67
CA ALA A 111 2.86 -5.27 -6.91
C ALA A 111 3.67 -6.13 -5.93
N LEU A 112 3.14 -7.32 -5.60
CA LEU A 112 3.95 -8.35 -4.96
C LEU A 112 5.08 -8.79 -5.90
N PHE A 113 6.18 -9.28 -5.34
CA PHE A 113 7.32 -9.76 -6.11
C PHE A 113 6.99 -10.94 -7.05
N ASN A 114 5.91 -11.67 -6.75
CA ASN A 114 5.46 -12.86 -7.48
C ASN A 114 4.23 -12.62 -8.39
N GLN A 115 3.92 -11.37 -8.73
CA GLN A 115 2.85 -11.00 -9.67
C GLN A 115 3.42 -10.70 -11.06
N ASP A 116 4.03 -11.70 -11.69
CA ASP A 116 4.79 -11.55 -12.93
C ASP A 116 3.99 -10.92 -14.08
N ASP A 117 2.70 -11.26 -14.17
CA ASP A 117 1.75 -10.74 -15.15
C ASP A 117 1.53 -9.23 -15.01
N LEU A 118 1.23 -8.75 -13.81
CA LEU A 118 1.05 -7.33 -13.51
C LEU A 118 2.36 -6.56 -13.67
N ILE A 119 3.48 -7.14 -13.26
CA ILE A 119 4.81 -6.53 -13.41
C ILE A 119 5.14 -6.34 -14.89
N ALA A 120 4.97 -7.38 -15.71
CA ALA A 120 5.23 -7.32 -17.14
C ALA A 120 4.32 -6.31 -17.85
N ALA A 121 3.02 -6.31 -17.55
CA ALA A 121 2.07 -5.39 -18.16
C ALA A 121 2.36 -3.92 -17.82
N ARG A 122 2.72 -3.62 -16.55
CA ARG A 122 3.13 -2.27 -16.14
C ARG A 122 4.42 -1.83 -16.81
N ARG A 123 5.39 -2.74 -16.97
CA ARG A 123 6.65 -2.45 -17.66
C ARG A 123 6.42 -2.14 -19.13
N GLN A 124 5.57 -2.90 -19.80
CA GLN A 124 5.20 -2.66 -21.20
C GLN A 124 4.50 -1.30 -21.39
N ALA A 125 3.70 -0.88 -20.43
CA ALA A 125 3.04 0.43 -20.43
C ALA A 125 3.91 1.59 -19.92
N GLY A 126 5.17 1.34 -19.51
CA GLY A 126 6.08 2.34 -18.94
C GLY A 126 5.70 2.85 -17.53
N VAL A 127 4.71 2.21 -16.90
CA VAL A 127 4.20 2.54 -15.56
C VAL A 127 5.26 2.32 -14.49
N ASP A 128 6.14 1.34 -14.68
CA ASP A 128 7.26 1.05 -13.77
C ASP A 128 8.23 2.23 -13.61
N SER A 129 8.23 3.21 -14.51
CA SER A 129 8.99 4.46 -14.36
C SER A 129 8.54 5.32 -13.17
N LEU A 130 7.33 5.09 -12.65
CA LEU A 130 6.77 5.76 -11.48
C LEU A 130 7.29 5.15 -10.18
N ARG A 131 7.37 5.98 -9.13
CA ARG A 131 7.45 5.42 -7.77
C ARG A 131 6.08 4.85 -7.40
N PRO A 132 6.01 3.65 -6.80
CA PRO A 132 4.75 3.16 -6.27
C PRO A 132 4.22 4.09 -5.18
N GLY A 133 2.89 4.09 -5.02
CA GLY A 133 2.17 4.97 -4.11
C GLY A 133 1.57 4.25 -2.91
N VAL A 134 1.38 4.99 -1.82
CA VAL A 134 0.47 4.57 -0.73
C VAL A 134 -0.96 4.52 -1.25
N THR A 135 -1.38 5.57 -1.97
CA THR A 135 -2.61 5.62 -2.76
C THR A 135 -2.30 5.91 -4.23
N GLY A 136 -3.30 5.85 -5.10
CA GLY A 136 -3.12 6.06 -6.54
C GLY A 136 -4.44 6.12 -7.29
N TRP A 137 -4.34 6.41 -8.60
CA TRP A 137 -5.51 6.56 -9.45
C TRP A 137 -6.32 5.27 -9.56
N ALA A 138 -5.67 4.12 -9.77
CA ALA A 138 -6.33 2.82 -9.75
C ALA A 138 -6.96 2.52 -8.38
N GLN A 139 -6.30 2.90 -7.28
CA GLN A 139 -6.77 2.64 -5.92
C GLN A 139 -8.08 3.37 -5.60
N ILE A 140 -8.26 4.60 -6.08
CA ILE A 140 -9.51 5.35 -5.83
C ILE A 140 -10.64 5.06 -6.83
N ASN A 141 -10.37 4.33 -7.91
CA ASN A 141 -11.35 3.99 -8.96
C ASN A 141 -11.74 2.49 -8.99
N GLY A 142 -11.36 1.70 -7.98
CA GLY A 142 -11.77 0.29 -7.88
C GLY A 142 -10.86 -0.61 -7.05
N ARG A 143 -9.63 -0.16 -6.75
CA ARG A 143 -8.69 -0.83 -5.82
C ARG A 143 -8.44 -2.30 -6.16
N ASP A 144 -8.96 -3.22 -5.35
CA ASP A 144 -8.73 -4.66 -5.47
C ASP A 144 -9.75 -5.35 -6.38
N GLU A 145 -10.83 -4.66 -6.78
CA GLU A 145 -11.86 -5.17 -7.70
C GLU A 145 -11.46 -5.05 -9.19
N LEU A 146 -10.39 -4.29 -9.47
CA LEU A 146 -9.92 -4.06 -10.84
C LEU A 146 -9.17 -5.26 -11.41
N SER A 147 -9.52 -5.62 -12.65
CA SER A 147 -8.72 -6.53 -13.47
C SER A 147 -7.32 -5.96 -13.72
N ILE A 148 -6.35 -6.82 -14.07
CA ILE A 148 -4.99 -6.35 -14.39
C ILE A 148 -4.98 -5.35 -15.55
N PRO A 149 -5.67 -5.58 -16.69
CA PRO A 149 -5.76 -4.60 -17.77
C PRO A 149 -6.30 -3.23 -17.31
N ASP A 150 -7.38 -3.20 -16.54
CA ASP A 150 -7.99 -1.95 -16.07
C ASP A 150 -7.06 -1.20 -15.10
N LYS A 151 -6.40 -1.94 -14.22
CA LYS A 151 -5.41 -1.41 -13.27
C LYS A 151 -4.25 -0.76 -14.02
N VAL A 152 -3.72 -1.43 -15.04
CA VAL A 152 -2.63 -0.90 -15.87
C VAL A 152 -3.08 0.30 -16.69
N ALA A 153 -4.31 0.29 -17.23
CA ALA A 153 -4.88 1.42 -17.97
C ALA A 153 -4.98 2.68 -17.09
N LEU A 154 -5.50 2.54 -15.87
CA LEU A 154 -5.58 3.64 -14.90
C LEU A 154 -4.18 4.10 -14.46
N ASP A 155 -3.25 3.17 -14.22
CA ASP A 155 -1.87 3.55 -13.87
C ASP A 155 -1.17 4.30 -15.03
N ALA A 156 -1.42 3.91 -16.28
CA ALA A 156 -0.92 4.59 -17.47
C ALA A 156 -1.58 5.97 -17.68
N GLU A 157 -2.87 6.08 -17.38
CA GLU A 157 -3.57 7.38 -17.37
C GLU A 157 -2.96 8.32 -16.33
N TYR A 158 -2.67 7.82 -15.12
CA TYR A 158 -1.97 8.59 -14.10
C TYR A 158 -0.58 9.01 -14.59
N LEU A 159 0.18 8.10 -15.21
CA LEU A 159 1.48 8.41 -15.80
C LEU A 159 1.40 9.61 -16.77
N ALA A 160 0.39 9.63 -17.64
CA ALA A 160 0.20 10.68 -18.63
C ALA A 160 -0.31 12.01 -18.04
N ARG A 161 -1.17 11.97 -17.02
CA ARG A 161 -1.87 13.14 -16.48
C ARG A 161 -1.29 13.70 -15.19
N ARG A 162 -0.26 13.04 -14.61
CA ARG A 162 0.28 13.38 -13.29
C ARG A 162 0.63 14.87 -13.19
N SER A 163 0.05 15.51 -12.19
CA SER A 163 0.35 16.88 -11.80
C SER A 163 0.16 17.01 -10.30
N PHE A 164 0.71 18.07 -9.71
CA PHE A 164 0.57 18.29 -8.28
C PHE A 164 -0.91 18.44 -7.85
N GLY A 165 -1.73 19.16 -8.64
CA GLY A 165 -3.16 19.27 -8.39
C GLY A 165 -3.90 17.93 -8.51
N PHE A 166 -3.50 17.09 -9.47
CA PHE A 166 -4.06 15.75 -9.61
C PHE A 166 -3.72 14.86 -8.40
N ASP A 167 -2.49 14.93 -7.90
CA ASP A 167 -2.08 14.23 -6.67
C ASP A 167 -2.91 14.67 -5.45
N LEU A 168 -3.12 15.97 -5.27
CA LEU A 168 -3.95 16.49 -4.17
C LEU A 168 -5.39 16.00 -4.25
N MET A 169 -5.97 15.96 -5.45
CA MET A 169 -7.31 15.42 -5.67
C MET A 169 -7.39 13.93 -5.33
N ILE A 170 -6.38 13.13 -5.73
CA ILE A 170 -6.32 11.70 -5.36
C ILE A 170 -6.22 11.54 -3.83
N LEU A 171 -5.37 12.33 -3.17
CA LEU A 171 -5.24 12.31 -1.71
C LEU A 171 -6.55 12.66 -1.01
N ALA A 172 -7.25 13.71 -1.45
CA ALA A 172 -8.54 14.10 -0.89
C ALA A 172 -9.60 12.99 -1.06
N ARG A 173 -9.65 12.35 -2.24
CA ARG A 173 -10.56 11.22 -2.50
C ARG A 173 -10.19 9.94 -1.76
N THR A 174 -8.95 9.82 -1.26
CA THR A 174 -8.51 8.65 -0.49
C THR A 174 -9.06 8.67 0.94
N VAL A 175 -9.32 9.86 1.51
CA VAL A 175 -9.73 9.98 2.92
C VAL A 175 -11.06 9.27 3.21
N LEU A 176 -12.08 9.49 2.40
CA LEU A 176 -13.42 8.97 2.67
C LEU A 176 -13.50 7.43 2.63
N PRO A 177 -12.97 6.73 1.60
CA PRO A 177 -12.95 5.27 1.56
C PRO A 177 -12.14 4.62 2.69
N VAL A 178 -11.06 5.26 3.15
CA VAL A 178 -10.25 4.75 4.27
C VAL A 178 -11.02 4.83 5.59
N LEU A 179 -11.78 5.91 5.81
CA LEU A 179 -12.61 6.06 7.00
C LEU A 179 -13.82 5.13 7.03
N THR A 180 -14.39 4.81 5.86
CA THR A 180 -15.56 3.91 5.74
C THR A 180 -15.19 2.44 5.52
N GLY A 181 -13.92 2.13 5.20
CA GLY A 181 -13.47 0.79 4.86
C GLY A 181 -13.99 0.26 3.51
N GLN A 182 -14.50 1.13 2.64
CA GLN A 182 -15.06 0.74 1.33
C GLN A 182 -13.97 0.20 0.38
N GLY A 183 -14.29 -0.89 -0.33
CA GLY A 183 -13.41 -1.50 -1.34
C GLY A 183 -12.25 -2.34 -0.79
N VAL A 184 -12.18 -2.62 0.52
CA VAL A 184 -11.26 -3.61 1.11
C VAL A 184 -11.89 -4.99 1.00
N THR A 185 -11.34 -5.88 0.20
CA THR A 185 -11.75 -7.30 0.19
C THR A 185 -11.45 -7.90 1.57
N ARG A 186 -12.46 -8.53 2.18
CA ARG A 186 -12.32 -9.23 3.48
C ARG A 186 -11.36 -10.41 3.33
#